data_AF-A0A0D6LUJ7-F1
#
_entry.id   AF-A0A0D6LUJ7-F1
#
_cell.length_a   1.000
_cell.length_b   1.000
_cell.length_c   1.000
_cell.angle_alpha   90.00
_cell.angle_beta   90.00
_cell.angle_gamma   90.00
#
_symmetry.space_group_name_H-M   'P 1'
#
loop_
_entity.id
_entity.type
_entity.pdbx_description
1 polymer ?
#
loop_
_entity_poly.entity_id
_entity_poly.type
_entity_poly.pdbx_seq_one_letter_code
_entity_poly.pdbx_strand_id
1 'polypeptide(L)'
;MRRTFRSSPQLRILPTMADTSKPKDSKKVDEEGGFDKEIISKHPDMDLAQLRFLVNHPDLDRDVKKQKLEQLQAAIKEFDMAPLYELICAELGVPVDAAQLAKMKENNAKRLKEIDAEIEDAENNLGGTEVRLAWLRKFEYYCQIGDKENACKTFTSTYDKTVGMGYRIDLVFNMIRVGLFFLDHSLINQHITKAKELMEQGGDWERKNRLRSYEALYKMSVRDFAGAAALYLEAVPTFGSYELMTYENLVFYTVVTSLFG
;
A
#
# COMPACT_ATOMS: atom_id res chain seq x y z
N MET A 1 -10.29 -76.50 -10.37
CA MET A 1 -9.32 -75.78 -9.51
C MET A 1 -9.82 -74.35 -9.36
N ARG A 2 -10.62 -74.03 -8.34
CA ARG A 2 -10.30 -73.66 -6.94
C ARG A 2 -9.51 -72.34 -6.79
N ARG A 3 -10.20 -71.43 -6.08
CA ARG A 3 -9.80 -70.24 -5.28
C ARG A 3 -9.82 -68.88 -6.01
N THR A 4 -10.76 -67.94 -5.84
CA THR A 4 -11.51 -67.32 -4.70
C THR A 4 -10.80 -66.17 -3.96
N PHE A 5 -11.61 -65.14 -3.63
CA PHE A 5 -11.46 -64.02 -2.67
C PHE A 5 -10.87 -62.69 -3.21
N ARG A 6 -11.67 -61.61 -3.33
CA ARG A 6 -12.05 -60.58 -2.31
C ARG A 6 -10.80 -59.78 -1.87
N SER A 7 -10.74 -58.45 -1.80
CA SER A 7 -11.68 -57.43 -1.28
C SER A 7 -11.08 -56.01 -1.47
N SER A 8 -11.87 -55.00 -1.82
CA SER A 8 -11.70 -53.64 -1.23
C SER A 8 -12.31 -53.68 0.20
N PRO A 9 -12.11 -52.71 1.13
CA PRO A 9 -11.40 -51.42 1.11
C PRO A 9 -10.50 -51.22 2.36
N GLN A 10 -9.81 -50.07 2.52
CA GLN A 10 -9.74 -49.35 3.81
C GLN A 10 -9.03 -47.99 3.74
N LEU A 11 -9.77 -46.98 4.19
CA LEU A 11 -9.33 -45.75 4.85
C LEU A 11 -8.04 -45.96 5.69
N ARG A 12 -7.10 -45.00 5.62
CA ARG A 12 -6.19 -44.74 6.74
C ARG A 12 -6.16 -43.24 7.08
N ILE A 13 -7.09 -42.91 7.95
CA ILE A 13 -7.01 -42.07 9.15
C ILE A 13 -5.67 -41.34 9.37
N LEU A 14 -5.78 -40.03 9.57
CA LEU A 14 -4.81 -39.06 10.11
C LEU A 14 -4.01 -39.58 11.32
N PRO A 15 -2.85 -38.97 11.61
CA PRO A 15 -2.50 -38.60 12.97
C PRO A 15 -2.59 -37.08 13.14
N THR A 16 -3.53 -36.67 13.98
CA THR A 16 -3.42 -35.46 14.80
C THR A 16 -2.10 -35.45 15.55
N MET A 17 -1.44 -34.29 15.63
CA MET A 17 -1.01 -33.64 16.88
C MET A 17 -0.33 -32.33 16.50
N ALA A 18 -0.71 -31.29 17.23
CA ALA A 18 -0.21 -29.94 17.13
C ALA A 18 1.31 -29.88 17.34
N ASP A 19 1.99 -29.05 16.55
CA ASP A 19 3.07 -28.25 17.11
C ASP A 19 3.10 -26.86 16.46
N THR A 20 3.07 -25.88 17.34
CA THR A 20 3.07 -24.46 17.09
C THR A 20 4.43 -24.02 16.55
N SER A 21 4.49 -23.51 15.32
CA SER A 21 5.60 -22.66 14.91
C SER A 21 5.10 -21.52 14.02
N LYS A 22 5.39 -20.30 14.47
CA LYS A 22 5.09 -19.02 13.85
C LYS A 22 5.61 -18.95 12.40
N PRO A 23 4.97 -18.20 11.50
CA PRO A 23 5.48 -18.03 10.14
C PRO A 23 6.84 -17.34 10.18
N LYS A 24 7.84 -18.00 9.58
CA LYS A 24 9.20 -17.50 9.42
C LYS A 24 9.21 -16.33 8.44
N ASP A 25 9.80 -15.22 8.87
CA ASP A 25 10.24 -14.11 8.05
C ASP A 25 10.87 -14.59 6.73
N SER A 26 10.23 -14.27 5.62
CA SER A 26 10.83 -14.41 4.29
C SER A 26 11.83 -13.27 4.05
N LYS A 27 13.01 -13.36 4.67
CA LYS A 27 14.20 -12.67 4.19
C LYS A 27 14.97 -13.60 3.25
N LYS A 28 14.78 -13.41 1.95
CA LYS A 28 15.84 -13.62 0.96
C LYS A 28 16.07 -12.27 0.30
N VAL A 29 17.13 -11.60 0.74
CA VAL A 29 17.69 -10.43 0.12
C VAL A 29 18.67 -10.98 -0.91
N ASP A 30 18.35 -10.80 -2.19
CA ASP A 30 19.30 -11.05 -3.26
C ASP A 30 20.33 -9.91 -3.23
N GLU A 31 21.52 -10.22 -2.73
CA GLU A 31 22.68 -9.33 -2.72
C GLU A 31 23.36 -9.35 -4.09
N GLU A 32 23.05 -8.36 -4.95
CA GLU A 32 23.98 -7.93 -6.01
C GLU A 32 23.96 -6.40 -6.15
N GLY A 33 25.03 -5.77 -5.65
CA GLY A 33 25.65 -4.53 -6.15
C GLY A 33 24.81 -3.25 -6.29
N GLY A 34 25.08 -2.27 -5.42
CA GLY A 34 25.04 -0.84 -5.78
C GLY A 34 24.02 0.01 -5.02
N PHE A 35 24.55 0.88 -4.15
CA PHE A 35 23.89 1.93 -3.35
C PHE A 35 22.85 1.40 -2.35
N ASP A 36 22.83 1.96 -1.13
CA ASP A 36 21.77 1.72 -0.15
C ASP A 36 20.41 2.03 -0.79
N LYS A 37 19.76 1.03 -1.36
CA LYS A 37 18.39 1.14 -1.89
C LYS A 37 17.49 1.32 -0.69
N GLU A 38 17.21 2.58 -0.40
CA GLU A 38 16.30 2.97 0.65
C GLU A 38 14.96 2.26 0.43
N ILE A 39 14.52 1.51 1.44
CA ILE A 39 13.33 0.67 1.33
C ILE A 39 12.13 1.59 1.23
N ILE A 40 11.53 1.68 0.03
CA ILE A 40 10.32 2.47 -0.20
C ILE A 40 9.18 1.84 0.61
N SER A 41 8.64 2.61 1.56
CA SER A 41 7.45 2.18 2.32
C SER A 41 6.32 1.83 1.36
N LYS A 42 5.61 0.73 1.61
CA LYS A 42 4.46 0.28 0.79
C LYS A 42 3.12 0.82 1.29
N HIS A 43 3.12 1.81 2.19
CA HIS A 43 1.89 2.41 2.70
C HIS A 43 1.49 3.68 1.93
N PRO A 44 0.19 3.90 1.66
CA PRO A 44 -0.93 2.95 1.82
C PRO A 44 -0.80 1.74 0.88
N ASP A 45 -1.29 0.58 1.34
CA ASP A 45 -1.24 -0.66 0.56
C ASP A 45 -2.28 -0.62 -0.58
N MET A 46 -1.80 -0.61 -1.82
CA MET A 46 -2.64 -0.53 -3.01
C MET A 46 -3.50 -1.78 -3.22
N ASP A 47 -3.09 -2.95 -2.69
CA ASP A 47 -3.89 -4.16 -2.77
C ASP A 47 -5.17 -4.03 -1.94
N LEU A 48 -5.12 -3.30 -0.81
CA LEU A 48 -6.32 -3.02 -0.01
C LEU A 48 -7.29 -2.10 -0.74
N ALA A 49 -6.79 -1.14 -1.53
CA ALA A 49 -7.65 -0.32 -2.40
C ALA A 49 -8.36 -1.19 -3.45
N GLN A 50 -7.64 -2.16 -4.04
CA GLN A 50 -8.22 -3.11 -4.99
C GLN A 50 -9.26 -4.02 -4.32
N LEU A 51 -8.99 -4.53 -3.12
CA LEU A 51 -9.97 -5.31 -2.36
C LEU A 51 -11.23 -4.51 -2.06
N ARG A 52 -11.10 -3.26 -1.58
CA ARG A 52 -12.23 -2.35 -1.34
C ARG A 52 -13.06 -2.13 -2.61
N PHE A 53 -12.42 -1.96 -3.77
CA PHE A 53 -13.12 -1.84 -5.05
C PHE A 53 -13.90 -3.12 -5.39
N LEU A 54 -13.26 -4.29 -5.30
CA LEU A 54 -13.87 -5.58 -5.65
C LEU A 54 -15.07 -5.93 -4.75
N VAL A 55 -15.00 -5.64 -3.46
CA VAL A 55 -16.12 -5.88 -2.52
C VAL A 55 -17.34 -5.04 -2.90
N ASN A 56 -17.13 -3.81 -3.38
CA ASN A 56 -18.20 -2.89 -3.78
C ASN A 56 -18.69 -3.09 -5.23
N HIS A 57 -18.03 -3.93 -6.04
CA HIS A 57 -18.35 -4.05 -7.46
C HIS A 57 -19.71 -4.74 -7.69
N PRO A 58 -20.69 -4.15 -8.39
CA PRO A 58 -22.06 -4.71 -8.48
C PRO A 58 -22.09 -6.11 -9.10
N ASP A 59 -21.33 -6.32 -10.18
CA ASP A 59 -21.39 -7.54 -11.00
C ASP A 59 -20.53 -8.71 -10.48
N LEU A 60 -19.82 -8.52 -9.37
CA LEU A 60 -18.96 -9.58 -8.83
C LEU A 60 -19.81 -10.62 -8.07
N ASP A 61 -19.46 -11.89 -8.27
CA ASP A 61 -20.11 -13.02 -7.61
C ASP A 61 -20.09 -12.88 -6.07
N ARG A 62 -21.14 -13.38 -5.43
CA ARG A 62 -21.34 -13.23 -3.97
C ARG A 62 -20.28 -13.97 -3.16
N ASP A 63 -19.84 -15.15 -3.59
CA ASP A 63 -18.83 -15.94 -2.88
C ASP A 63 -17.46 -15.28 -3.02
N VAL A 64 -17.17 -14.73 -4.20
CA VAL A 64 -15.95 -13.96 -4.43
C VAL A 64 -15.94 -12.70 -3.56
N LYS A 65 -17.04 -11.93 -3.51
CA LYS A 65 -17.15 -10.75 -2.64
C LYS A 65 -16.90 -11.10 -1.17
N LYS A 66 -17.47 -12.21 -0.70
CA LYS A 66 -17.29 -12.68 0.67
C LYS A 66 -15.82 -12.99 0.95
N GLN A 67 -15.15 -13.71 0.06
CA GLN A 67 -13.72 -14.01 0.17
C GLN A 67 -12.86 -12.73 0.21
N LYS A 68 -13.16 -11.75 -0.66
CA LYS A 68 -12.44 -10.47 -0.69
C LYS A 68 -12.69 -9.63 0.56
N LEU A 69 -13.91 -9.67 1.10
CA LEU A 69 -14.24 -9.00 2.35
C LEU A 69 -13.50 -9.63 3.53
N GLU A 70 -13.38 -10.95 3.59
CA GLU A 70 -12.60 -11.64 4.62
C GLU A 70 -11.11 -11.26 4.57
N GLN A 71 -10.53 -11.17 3.36
CA GLN A 71 -9.16 -10.69 3.16
C GLN A 71 -8.98 -9.24 3.65
N LEU A 72 -9.91 -8.35 3.29
CA LEU A 72 -9.90 -6.96 3.69
C LEU A 72 -10.06 -6.80 5.22
N GLN A 73 -10.97 -7.55 5.83
CA GLN A 73 -11.18 -7.53 7.29
C GLN A 73 -9.98 -8.09 8.06
N ALA A 74 -9.29 -9.09 7.52
CA ALA A 74 -8.06 -9.62 8.12
C ALA A 74 -6.97 -8.54 8.19
N ALA A 75 -6.72 -7.83 7.08
CA ALA A 75 -5.74 -6.75 7.03
C ALA A 75 -6.11 -5.57 7.94
N ILE A 76 -7.40 -5.19 7.98
CA ILE A 76 -7.90 -4.14 8.88
C ILE A 76 -7.59 -4.46 10.35
N LYS A 77 -7.79 -5.73 10.75
CA LYS A 77 -7.53 -6.19 12.11
C LYS A 77 -6.04 -6.31 12.41
N GLU A 78 -5.25 -6.74 11.45
CA GLU A 78 -3.79 -6.89 11.60
C GLU A 78 -3.09 -5.55 11.81
N PHE A 79 -3.52 -4.51 11.08
CA PHE A 79 -2.89 -3.19 11.09
C PHE A 79 -3.71 -2.13 11.85
N ASP A 80 -4.68 -2.54 12.66
CA ASP A 80 -5.54 -1.65 13.46
C ASP A 80 -6.11 -0.46 12.66
N MET A 81 -6.56 -0.72 11.41
CA MET A 81 -7.00 0.31 10.44
C MET A 81 -8.40 0.87 10.77
N ALA A 82 -8.57 1.44 11.97
CA ALA A 82 -9.85 1.94 12.47
C ALA A 82 -10.53 2.97 11.52
N PRO A 83 -9.83 4.01 11.01
CA PRO A 83 -10.43 4.97 10.07
C PRO A 83 -10.95 4.29 8.80
N LEU A 84 -10.16 3.37 8.24
CA LEU A 84 -10.53 2.63 7.04
C LEU A 84 -11.71 1.67 7.32
N TYR A 85 -11.75 1.06 8.49
CA TYR A 85 -12.84 0.18 8.91
C TYR A 85 -14.18 0.93 8.98
N GLU A 86 -14.19 2.12 9.60
CA GLU A 86 -15.39 2.96 9.67
C GLU A 86 -15.87 3.35 8.27
N LEU A 87 -14.96 3.73 7.37
CA LEU A 87 -15.26 4.06 5.98
C LEU A 87 -15.90 2.88 5.24
N ILE A 88 -15.30 1.70 5.31
CA ILE A 88 -15.78 0.50 4.59
C ILE A 88 -17.14 0.05 5.15
N CYS A 89 -17.33 0.10 6.47
CA CYS A 89 -18.63 -0.26 7.06
C CYS A 89 -19.74 0.68 6.58
N ALA A 90 -19.44 1.99 6.47
CA ALA A 90 -20.37 2.97 5.93
C ALA A 90 -20.68 2.71 4.44
N GLU A 91 -19.68 2.36 3.62
CA GLU A 91 -19.86 2.03 2.20
C GLU A 91 -20.70 0.78 1.99
N LEU A 92 -20.48 -0.26 2.78
CA LEU A 92 -21.19 -1.54 2.68
C LEU A 92 -22.55 -1.53 3.39
N GLY A 93 -22.86 -0.49 4.17
CA GLY A 93 -24.06 -0.44 5.00
C GLY A 93 -24.07 -1.51 6.11
N VAL A 94 -22.91 -1.96 6.56
CA VAL A 94 -22.75 -3.00 7.59
C VAL A 94 -22.53 -2.33 8.95
N PRO A 95 -23.15 -2.83 10.04
CA PRO A 95 -22.93 -2.28 11.36
C PRO A 95 -21.46 -2.46 11.80
N VAL A 96 -20.91 -1.38 12.36
CA VAL A 96 -19.57 -1.37 12.94
C VAL A 96 -19.56 -2.17 14.24
N ASP A 97 -18.60 -3.10 14.38
CA ASP A 97 -18.35 -3.76 15.65
C ASP A 97 -17.66 -2.77 16.60
N ALA A 98 -18.42 -2.29 17.59
CA ALA A 98 -17.95 -1.30 18.55
C ALA A 98 -16.78 -1.81 19.41
N ALA A 99 -16.75 -3.11 19.74
CA ALA A 99 -15.67 -3.68 20.55
C ALA A 99 -14.38 -3.78 19.74
N GLN A 100 -14.47 -4.22 18.48
CA GLN A 100 -13.32 -4.23 17.57
C GLN A 100 -12.81 -2.81 17.31
N LEU A 101 -13.70 -1.86 17.01
CA LEU A 101 -13.33 -0.49 16.73
C LEU A 101 -12.66 0.18 17.95
N ALA A 102 -13.21 0.00 19.14
CA ALA A 102 -12.63 0.55 20.37
C ALA A 102 -11.21 0.01 20.61
N LYS A 103 -11.00 -1.29 20.41
CA LYS A 103 -9.67 -1.91 20.53
C LYS A 103 -8.67 -1.34 19.52
N MET A 104 -9.05 -1.21 18.25
CA MET A 104 -8.18 -0.62 17.22
C MET A 104 -7.85 0.85 17.53
N LYS A 105 -8.84 1.64 17.97
CA LYS A 105 -8.62 3.04 18.38
C LYS A 105 -7.70 3.15 19.60
N GLU A 106 -7.83 2.26 20.57
CA GLU A 106 -6.94 2.21 21.74
C GLU A 106 -5.49 1.87 21.34
N ASN A 107 -5.30 0.88 20.48
CA ASN A 107 -3.99 0.51 19.94
C ASN A 107 -3.37 1.68 19.17
N ASN A 108 -4.15 2.33 18.30
CA ASN A 108 -3.71 3.52 17.57
C ASN A 108 -3.29 4.65 18.50
N ALA A 109 -4.07 4.94 19.55
CA ALA A 109 -3.73 5.96 20.51
C ALA A 109 -2.45 5.65 21.29
N LYS A 110 -2.19 4.38 21.62
CA LYS A 110 -0.93 3.95 22.28
C LYS A 110 0.25 4.15 21.32
N ARG A 111 0.13 3.67 20.10
CA ARG A 111 1.23 3.75 19.11
C ARG A 111 1.54 5.20 18.72
N LEU A 112 0.53 6.03 18.56
CA LEU A 112 0.71 7.47 18.30
C LEU A 112 1.41 8.17 19.47
N LYS A 113 1.07 7.84 20.72
CA LYS A 113 1.77 8.39 21.89
C LYS A 113 3.24 8.01 21.94
N GLU A 114 3.58 6.76 21.58
CA GLU A 114 4.97 6.31 21.47
C GLU A 114 5.72 7.13 20.41
N ILE A 115 5.12 7.29 19.22
CA ILE A 115 5.72 8.06 18.14
C ILE A 115 5.83 9.55 18.51
N ASP A 116 4.85 10.12 19.19
CA ASP A 116 4.88 11.51 19.64
C ASP A 116 5.99 11.74 20.68
N ALA A 117 6.20 10.79 21.59
CA ALA A 117 7.32 10.83 22.52
C ALA A 117 8.68 10.69 21.81
N GLU A 118 8.77 9.85 20.77
CA GLU A 118 9.96 9.75 19.92
C GLU A 118 10.26 11.05 19.15
N ILE A 119 9.21 11.76 18.70
CA ILE A 119 9.36 13.08 18.05
C ILE A 119 9.87 14.11 19.06
N GLU A 120 9.27 14.17 20.25
CA GLU A 120 9.65 15.11 21.30
C GLU A 120 11.11 14.88 21.75
N ASP A 121 11.51 13.62 21.95
CA ASP A 121 12.90 13.27 22.27
C ASP A 121 13.84 13.68 21.14
N ALA A 122 13.47 13.40 19.89
CA ALA A 122 14.30 13.76 18.74
C ALA A 122 14.46 15.28 18.59
N GLU A 123 13.40 16.07 18.82
CA GLU A 123 13.43 17.53 18.70
C GLU A 123 14.24 18.20 19.81
N ASN A 124 14.24 17.62 21.02
CA ASN A 124 14.95 18.19 22.17
C ASN A 124 16.40 17.71 22.29
N ASN A 125 16.67 16.46 21.94
CA ASN A 125 17.92 15.78 22.29
C ASN A 125 18.74 15.29 21.08
N LEU A 126 18.16 15.19 19.89
CA LEU A 126 18.80 14.58 18.71
C LEU A 126 19.00 15.57 17.56
N GLY A 127 19.45 15.06 16.40
CA GLY A 127 19.73 15.85 15.20
C GLY A 127 18.55 15.97 14.24
N GLY A 128 18.71 16.81 13.22
CA GLY A 128 17.68 17.03 12.21
C GLY A 128 17.31 15.78 11.41
N THR A 129 18.23 14.81 11.28
CA THR A 129 17.96 13.53 10.62
C THR A 129 16.99 12.68 11.44
N GLU A 130 17.21 12.57 12.74
CA GLU A 130 16.36 11.83 13.67
C GLU A 130 14.97 12.44 13.76
N VAL A 131 14.89 13.77 13.85
CA VAL A 131 13.62 14.52 13.81
C VAL A 131 12.83 14.18 12.54
N ARG A 132 13.48 14.24 11.37
CA ARG A 132 12.85 13.89 10.09
C ARG A 132 12.33 12.46 10.09
N LEU A 133 13.13 11.49 10.56
CA LEU A 133 12.74 10.07 10.59
C LEU A 133 11.59 9.80 11.56
N ALA A 134 11.52 10.50 12.70
CA ALA A 134 10.40 10.41 13.63
C ALA A 134 9.09 10.94 13.00
N TRP A 135 9.17 12.11 12.34
CA TRP A 135 8.05 12.67 11.58
C TRP A 135 7.62 11.79 10.40
N LEU A 136 8.57 11.16 9.70
CA LEU A 136 8.29 10.20 8.64
C LEU A 136 7.55 8.96 9.17
N ARG A 137 8.00 8.38 10.29
CA ARG A 137 7.31 7.25 10.94
C ARG A 137 5.87 7.58 11.31
N LYS A 138 5.62 8.79 11.84
CA LYS A 138 4.27 9.26 12.14
C LYS A 138 3.41 9.36 10.88
N PHE A 139 3.96 9.91 9.81
CA PHE A 139 3.26 10.03 8.53
C PHE A 139 2.92 8.66 7.92
N GLU A 140 3.88 7.73 7.92
CA GLU A 140 3.69 6.37 7.43
C GLU A 140 2.65 5.61 8.25
N TYR A 141 2.64 5.82 9.58
CA TYR A 141 1.63 5.22 10.45
C TYR A 141 0.21 5.72 10.11
N TYR A 142 0.03 7.03 9.88
CA TYR A 142 -1.26 7.56 9.43
C TYR A 142 -1.67 6.99 8.06
N CYS A 143 -0.72 6.80 7.14
CA CYS A 143 -0.98 6.15 5.86
C CYS A 143 -1.38 4.68 6.03
N GLN A 144 -0.75 3.96 6.97
CA GLN A 144 -1.02 2.55 7.27
C GLN A 144 -2.44 2.35 7.81
N ILE A 145 -2.88 3.18 8.78
CA ILE A 145 -4.23 3.05 9.36
C ILE A 145 -5.34 3.61 8.44
N GLY A 146 -4.99 4.26 7.34
CA GLY A 146 -5.92 4.89 6.42
C GLY A 146 -6.51 6.21 6.93
N ASP A 147 -5.79 6.95 7.77
CA ASP A 147 -6.22 8.27 8.25
C ASP A 147 -5.75 9.37 7.28
N LYS A 148 -6.57 9.64 6.26
CA LYS A 148 -6.26 10.60 5.22
C LYS A 148 -6.01 12.01 5.75
N GLU A 149 -6.81 12.49 6.69
CA GLU A 149 -6.74 13.88 7.16
C GLU A 149 -5.45 14.13 7.96
N ASN A 150 -5.13 13.22 8.88
CA ASN A 150 -3.93 13.37 9.69
C ASN A 150 -2.66 13.01 8.92
N ALA A 151 -2.74 12.14 7.90
CA ALA A 151 -1.66 11.95 6.93
C ALA A 151 -1.32 13.26 6.19
N CYS A 152 -2.32 13.98 5.66
CA CYS A 152 -2.11 15.26 4.98
C CYS A 152 -1.45 16.33 5.90
N LYS A 153 -1.90 16.41 7.15
CA LYS A 153 -1.32 17.35 8.15
C LYS A 153 0.13 17.01 8.45
N THR A 154 0.39 15.74 8.76
CA THR A 154 1.73 15.25 9.12
C THR A 154 2.68 15.36 7.93
N PHE A 155 2.20 15.12 6.69
CA PHE A 155 2.99 15.32 5.48
C PHE A 155 3.58 16.73 5.40
N THR A 156 2.80 17.76 5.73
CA THR A 156 3.27 19.15 5.66
C THR A 156 4.44 19.36 6.63
N SER A 157 4.27 18.93 7.90
CA SER A 157 5.34 18.99 8.90
C SER A 157 6.59 18.19 8.48
N THR A 158 6.42 16.96 8.00
CA THR A 158 7.52 16.11 7.57
C THR A 158 8.24 16.70 6.36
N TYR A 159 7.51 17.28 5.40
CA TYR A 159 8.06 17.91 4.20
C TYR A 159 8.93 19.13 4.55
N ASP A 160 8.47 19.97 5.47
CA ASP A 160 9.19 21.18 5.91
C ASP A 160 10.49 20.83 6.65
N LYS A 161 10.49 19.75 7.45
CA LYS A 161 11.69 19.24 8.13
C LYS A 161 12.64 18.48 7.20
N THR A 162 12.21 18.15 5.99
CA THR A 162 13.01 17.40 5.02
C THR A 162 13.83 18.34 4.14
N VAL A 163 15.16 18.16 4.14
CA VAL A 163 16.08 19.01 3.34
C VAL A 163 16.43 18.39 1.98
N GLY A 164 16.63 17.07 1.91
CA GLY A 164 17.06 16.41 0.67
C GLY A 164 15.93 16.33 -0.37
N MET A 165 16.21 16.74 -1.61
CA MET A 165 15.23 16.71 -2.70
C MET A 165 14.70 15.31 -3.00
N GLY A 166 15.55 14.29 -2.98
CA GLY A 166 15.13 12.89 -3.16
C GLY A 166 14.04 12.50 -2.15
N TYR A 167 14.29 12.76 -0.87
CA TYR A 167 13.31 12.51 0.19
C TYR A 167 12.01 13.32 0.02
N ARG A 168 12.09 14.57 -0.44
CA ARG A 168 10.90 15.39 -0.74
C ARG A 168 10.07 14.78 -1.86
N ILE A 169 10.72 14.29 -2.91
CA ILE A 169 10.05 13.61 -4.03
C ILE A 169 9.37 12.32 -3.53
N ASP A 170 10.05 11.52 -2.71
CA ASP A 170 9.46 10.29 -2.16
C ASP A 170 8.25 10.57 -1.27
N LEU A 171 8.31 11.62 -0.42
CA LEU A 171 7.15 12.07 0.35
C LEU A 171 5.98 12.46 -0.57
N VAL A 172 6.26 13.15 -1.68
CA VAL A 172 5.22 13.52 -2.66
C VAL A 172 4.63 12.27 -3.33
N PHE A 173 5.44 11.25 -3.64
CA PHE A 173 4.92 9.96 -4.13
C PHE A 173 3.99 9.28 -3.12
N ASN A 174 4.32 9.32 -1.82
CA ASN A 174 3.43 8.79 -0.78
C ASN A 174 2.07 9.50 -0.80
N MET A 175 2.05 10.83 -0.99
CA MET A 175 0.80 11.58 -1.11
C MET A 175 0.00 11.25 -2.38
N ILE A 176 0.67 11.00 -3.51
CA ILE A 176 0.00 10.50 -4.71
C ILE A 176 -0.65 9.14 -4.43
N ARG A 177 0.01 8.25 -3.69
CA ARG A 177 -0.57 6.95 -3.28
C ARG A 177 -1.78 7.11 -2.38
N VAL A 178 -1.71 8.00 -1.38
CA VAL A 178 -2.89 8.35 -0.56
C VAL A 178 -4.03 8.84 -1.45
N GLY A 179 -3.74 9.72 -2.40
CA GLY A 179 -4.71 10.18 -3.39
C GLY A 179 -5.34 9.04 -4.20
N LEU A 180 -4.52 8.13 -4.74
CA LEU A 180 -4.97 6.96 -5.51
C LEU A 180 -5.80 5.99 -4.65
N PHE A 181 -5.39 5.75 -3.41
CA PHE A 181 -6.07 4.86 -2.47
C PHE A 181 -7.50 5.34 -2.14
N PHE A 182 -7.69 6.66 -1.98
CA PHE A 182 -8.99 7.26 -1.70
C PHE A 182 -9.70 7.78 -2.97
N LEU A 183 -9.12 7.59 -4.15
CA LEU A 183 -9.60 8.14 -5.43
C LEU A 183 -9.85 9.67 -5.40
N ASP A 184 -9.03 10.42 -4.68
CA ASP A 184 -9.10 11.88 -4.63
C ASP A 184 -8.31 12.52 -5.78
N HIS A 185 -9.02 12.83 -6.86
CA HIS A 185 -8.42 13.44 -8.06
C HIS A 185 -7.77 14.80 -7.80
N SER A 186 -8.26 15.58 -6.84
CA SER A 186 -7.66 16.88 -6.51
C SER A 186 -6.28 16.68 -5.87
N LEU A 187 -6.22 15.77 -4.89
CA LEU A 187 -4.98 15.43 -4.20
C LEU A 187 -3.95 14.83 -5.16
N ILE A 188 -4.38 13.92 -6.04
CA ILE A 188 -3.50 13.28 -7.03
C ILE A 188 -2.89 14.32 -7.97
N ASN A 189 -3.70 15.20 -8.59
CA ASN A 189 -3.20 16.19 -9.54
C ASN A 189 -2.26 17.21 -8.89
N GLN A 190 -2.60 17.67 -7.69
CA GLN A 190 -1.76 18.60 -6.94
C GLN A 190 -0.36 18.01 -6.71
N HIS A 191 -0.30 16.76 -6.28
CA HIS A 191 0.98 16.11 -5.97
C HIS A 191 1.72 15.60 -7.21
N ILE A 192 1.05 15.22 -8.30
CA ILE A 192 1.70 14.96 -9.60
C ILE A 192 2.37 16.23 -10.13
N THR A 193 1.68 17.37 -10.06
CA THR A 193 2.25 18.66 -10.49
C THR A 193 3.47 19.02 -9.65
N LYS A 194 3.35 18.93 -8.32
CA LYS A 194 4.47 19.15 -7.41
C LYS A 194 5.64 18.19 -7.66
N ALA A 195 5.36 16.93 -8.00
CA ALA A 195 6.40 15.96 -8.34
C ALA A 195 7.15 16.38 -9.60
N LYS A 196 6.44 16.81 -10.67
CA LYS A 196 7.06 17.30 -11.91
C LYS A 196 7.96 18.50 -11.67
N GLU A 197 7.51 19.48 -10.88
CA GLU A 197 8.31 20.65 -10.50
C GLU A 197 9.60 20.25 -9.77
N LEU A 198 9.52 19.29 -8.83
CA LEU A 198 10.70 18.79 -8.12
C LEU A 198 11.65 18.00 -9.03
N MET A 199 11.12 17.30 -10.06
CA MET A 199 11.97 16.61 -11.04
C MET A 199 12.79 17.57 -11.90
N GLU A 200 12.21 18.72 -12.27
CA GLU A 200 12.90 19.78 -13.02
C GLU A 200 14.00 20.45 -12.19
N GLN A 201 13.79 20.59 -10.87
CA GLN A 201 14.75 21.20 -9.95
C GLN A 201 15.97 20.30 -9.64
N GLY A 202 15.92 19.02 -10.01
CA GLY A 202 17.04 18.09 -9.86
C GLY A 202 16.66 16.70 -9.38
N GLY A 203 15.52 16.17 -9.81
CA GLY A 203 15.16 14.77 -9.56
C GLY A 203 16.07 13.81 -10.31
N ASP A 204 16.53 12.76 -9.62
CA ASP A 204 17.31 11.70 -10.23
C ASP A 204 16.49 10.90 -11.24
N TRP A 205 17.20 10.14 -12.07
CA TRP A 205 16.60 9.40 -13.17
C TRP A 205 15.65 8.28 -12.70
N GLU A 206 15.93 7.62 -11.56
CA GLU A 206 15.08 6.56 -11.02
C GLU A 206 13.73 7.12 -10.56
N ARG A 207 13.74 8.24 -9.83
CA ARG A 207 12.50 8.92 -9.41
C ARG A 207 11.70 9.46 -10.59
N LYS A 208 12.36 9.94 -11.66
CA LYS A 208 11.65 10.29 -12.91
C LYS A 208 10.94 9.09 -13.51
N ASN A 209 11.55 7.91 -13.49
CA ASN A 209 10.91 6.71 -14.00
C ASN A 209 9.72 6.27 -13.14
N ARG A 210 9.85 6.36 -11.82
CA ARG A 210 8.73 6.08 -10.90
C ARG A 210 7.55 7.02 -11.16
N LEU A 211 7.79 8.33 -11.33
CA LEU A 211 6.74 9.31 -11.63
C LEU A 211 5.93 8.94 -12.88
N ARG A 212 6.55 8.38 -13.93
CA ARG A 212 5.81 7.89 -15.10
C ARG A 212 4.78 6.84 -14.74
N SER A 213 5.12 5.90 -13.87
CA SER A 213 4.20 4.84 -13.43
C SER A 213 3.02 5.40 -12.63
N TYR A 214 3.29 6.38 -11.76
CA TYR A 214 2.26 7.12 -11.02
C TYR A 214 1.31 7.89 -11.95
N GLU A 215 1.87 8.64 -12.90
CA GLU A 215 1.10 9.44 -13.83
C GLU A 215 0.32 8.58 -14.83
N ALA A 216 0.91 7.49 -15.32
CA ALA A 216 0.24 6.53 -16.20
C ALA A 216 -0.98 5.90 -15.51
N LEU A 217 -0.83 5.47 -14.26
CA LEU A 217 -1.91 4.90 -13.46
C LEU A 217 -3.04 5.92 -13.26
N TYR A 218 -2.70 7.17 -12.97
CA TYR A 218 -3.69 8.23 -12.84
C TYR A 218 -4.40 8.54 -14.16
N LYS A 219 -3.66 8.69 -15.27
CA LYS A 219 -4.23 8.90 -16.62
C LYS A 219 -5.17 7.78 -17.02
N MET A 220 -4.81 6.53 -16.74
CA MET A 220 -5.69 5.38 -16.95
C MET A 220 -6.97 5.50 -16.12
N SER A 221 -6.90 5.96 -14.87
CA SER A 221 -8.08 6.14 -14.00
C SER A 221 -9.07 7.21 -14.52
N VAL A 222 -8.58 8.22 -15.26
CA VAL A 222 -9.40 9.26 -15.89
C VAL A 222 -9.70 8.99 -17.37
N ARG A 223 -9.46 7.76 -17.85
CA ARG A 223 -9.72 7.30 -19.23
C ARG A 223 -8.87 7.99 -20.30
N ASP A 224 -7.74 8.59 -19.94
CA ASP A 224 -6.70 9.05 -20.88
C ASP A 224 -5.79 7.86 -21.24
N PHE A 225 -6.30 6.95 -22.07
CA PHE A 225 -5.59 5.72 -22.43
C PHE A 225 -4.37 5.97 -23.30
N ALA A 226 -4.45 6.91 -24.25
CA ALA A 226 -3.33 7.27 -25.11
C ALA A 226 -2.16 7.85 -24.29
N GLY A 227 -2.46 8.75 -23.34
CA GLY A 227 -1.46 9.29 -22.43
C GLY A 227 -0.88 8.24 -21.48
N ALA A 228 -1.73 7.34 -20.97
CA ALA A 228 -1.28 6.23 -20.11
C ALA A 228 -0.38 5.25 -20.87
N ALA A 229 -0.74 4.87 -22.10
CA ALA A 229 0.02 3.95 -22.95
C ALA A 229 1.42 4.47 -23.24
N ALA A 230 1.54 5.74 -23.63
CA ALA A 230 2.84 6.37 -23.89
C ALA A 230 3.77 6.30 -22.66
N LEU A 231 3.26 6.65 -21.48
CA LEU A 231 4.03 6.60 -20.25
C LEU A 231 4.37 5.18 -19.79
N TYR A 232 3.44 4.24 -19.96
CA TYR A 232 3.67 2.85 -19.61
C TYR A 232 4.73 2.20 -20.51
N LEU A 233 4.68 2.43 -21.82
CA LEU A 233 5.70 1.94 -22.76
C LEU A 233 7.10 2.43 -22.39
N GLU A 234 7.24 3.68 -21.93
CA GLU A 234 8.51 4.19 -21.41
C GLU A 234 8.92 3.57 -20.07
N ALA A 235 7.96 3.20 -19.22
CA ALA A 235 8.22 2.67 -17.88
C ALA A 235 8.61 1.17 -17.86
N VAL A 236 8.11 0.36 -18.81
CA VAL A 236 8.35 -1.09 -18.89
C VAL A 236 9.83 -1.50 -18.77
N PRO A 237 10.79 -0.93 -19.53
CA PRO A 237 12.18 -1.41 -19.51
C PRO A 237 12.92 -1.13 -18.19
N THR A 238 12.41 -0.22 -17.37
CA THR A 238 13.14 0.32 -16.21
C THR A 238 12.30 0.36 -14.94
N PHE A 239 11.20 -0.38 -14.92
CA PHE A 239 10.18 -0.33 -13.86
C PHE A 239 10.77 -0.62 -12.48
N GLY A 240 10.43 0.24 -11.51
CA GLY A 240 10.84 0.11 -10.11
C GLY A 240 9.76 0.47 -9.10
N SER A 241 8.53 0.75 -9.54
CA SER A 241 7.43 1.20 -8.66
C SER A 241 6.63 0.04 -8.06
N TYR A 242 7.31 -0.87 -7.35
CA TYR A 242 6.69 -2.05 -6.73
C TYR A 242 5.78 -1.72 -5.54
N GLU A 243 5.80 -0.47 -5.08
CA GLU A 243 4.83 0.08 -4.13
C GLU A 243 3.48 0.43 -4.77
N LEU A 244 3.40 0.48 -6.10
CA LEU A 244 2.16 0.72 -6.85
C LEU A 244 1.53 -0.58 -7.37
N MET A 245 2.34 -1.42 -8.02
CA MET A 245 1.88 -2.62 -8.70
C MET A 245 3.03 -3.58 -8.98
N THR A 246 2.71 -4.84 -9.29
CA THR A 246 3.70 -5.80 -9.77
C THR A 246 4.12 -5.51 -11.20
N TYR A 247 5.24 -6.09 -11.63
CA TYR A 247 5.69 -5.95 -13.02
C TYR A 247 4.68 -6.58 -14.01
N GLU A 248 4.06 -7.69 -13.64
CA GLU A 248 3.02 -8.34 -14.45
C GLU A 248 1.82 -7.40 -14.67
N ASN A 249 1.39 -6.69 -13.63
CA ASN A 249 0.32 -5.71 -13.72
C ASN A 249 0.71 -4.53 -14.61
N LEU A 250 1.95 -4.04 -14.52
CA LEU A 250 2.45 -3.00 -15.42
C LEU A 250 2.37 -3.46 -16.88
N VAL A 251 2.90 -4.63 -17.20
CA VAL A 251 2.89 -5.17 -18.57
C VAL A 251 1.45 -5.35 -19.05
N PHE A 252 0.57 -5.89 -18.20
CA PHE A 252 -0.85 -6.03 -18.51
C PHE A 252 -1.50 -4.68 -18.83
N TYR A 253 -1.33 -3.67 -17.97
CA TYR A 253 -1.88 -2.34 -18.21
C TYR A 253 -1.27 -1.66 -19.44
N THR A 254 0.01 -1.88 -19.72
CA THR A 254 0.67 -1.37 -20.93
C THR A 254 -0.01 -1.92 -22.18
N VAL A 255 -0.25 -3.24 -22.23
CA VAL A 255 -0.91 -3.89 -23.38
C VAL A 255 -2.35 -3.40 -23.51
N VAL A 256 -3.11 -3.38 -22.40
CA VAL A 256 -4.51 -2.92 -22.41
C VAL A 256 -4.60 -1.48 -22.89
N THR A 257 -3.85 -0.56 -22.28
CA THR A 257 -3.88 0.86 -22.66
C THR A 257 -3.42 1.10 -24.09
N SER A 258 -2.45 0.33 -24.60
CA SER A 258 -1.97 0.44 -25.99
C SER A 258 -2.97 -0.09 -27.02
N LEU A 259 -3.88 -1.00 -26.64
CA LEU A 259 -4.94 -1.49 -27.52
C LEU A 259 -6.13 -0.54 -27.61
N PHE A 260 -6.40 0.20 -26.53
CA PHE A 260 -7.52 1.16 -26.44
C PHE A 260 -7.13 2.61 -26.76
N GLY A 261 -5.83 2.91 -26.77
CA GLY A 261 -5.25 4.23 -27.00
C GLY A 261 -5.03 4.58 -28.46
#